data_AF-A0AA38PPI7-F1
#
_entry.id   AF-A0AA38PPI7-F1
#
_cell.length_a   1.000
_cell.length_b   1.000
_cell.length_c   1.000
_cell.angle_alpha   90.00
_cell.angle_beta   90.00
_cell.angle_gamma   90.00
#
_symmetry.space_group_name_H-M   'P 1'
#
loop_
_entity.id
_entity.type
_entity.pdbx_description
1 polymer ?
#
loop_
_entity_poly.entity_id
_entity_poly.type
_entity_poly.pdbx_seq_one_letter_code
_entity_poly.pdbx_strand_id
1 'polypeptide(L)'
;SLYSSFPNIKERHILDVTCHNFRPYSLYKLDRRVRSRVDTSKGSLDALALSKGSIQDYPSLDFVVIPLLTYFNILIAYAQMGGNPDAGCIISMGANAYVASLTEMAKKFQWAAVFDYHMEYMNLWCYEMKESNYHGWGPIDGPL
;
A
#
# COMPACT_ATOMS: atom_id res chain seq x y z
N SER A 1 -11.44 -16.70 -6.54
CA SER A 1 -11.91 -15.31 -6.65
C SER A 1 -10.86 -14.38 -6.04
N LEU A 2 -10.94 -13.06 -6.22
CA LEU A 2 -9.96 -12.14 -5.62
C LEU A 2 -9.96 -12.25 -4.08
N TYR A 3 -11.14 -12.29 -3.47
CA TYR A 3 -11.33 -12.41 -2.02
C TYR A 3 -10.73 -13.70 -1.44
N SER A 4 -10.82 -14.82 -2.16
CA SER A 4 -10.23 -16.08 -1.69
C SER A 4 -8.70 -16.06 -1.64
N SER A 5 -8.05 -15.21 -2.45
CA SER A 5 -6.59 -15.04 -2.43
C SER A 5 -6.10 -14.19 -1.26
N PHE A 6 -6.99 -13.40 -0.63
CA PHE A 6 -6.67 -12.49 0.48
C PHE A 6 -7.62 -12.69 1.68
N PRO A 7 -7.71 -13.90 2.25
CA PRO A 7 -8.72 -14.23 3.28
C PRO A 7 -8.55 -13.43 4.59
N ASN A 8 -7.36 -12.88 4.83
CA ASN A 8 -7.06 -12.11 6.03
C ASN A 8 -7.41 -10.62 5.92
N ILE A 9 -7.77 -10.16 4.73
CA ILE A 9 -8.10 -8.76 4.43
C ILE A 9 -9.62 -8.61 4.34
N LYS A 10 -10.18 -7.58 4.96
CA LYS A 10 -11.62 -7.31 4.84
C LYS A 10 -11.99 -6.98 3.40
N GLU A 11 -13.10 -7.52 2.91
CA GLU A 11 -13.56 -7.32 1.52
C GLU A 11 -13.66 -5.83 1.13
N ARG A 12 -14.15 -4.98 2.05
CA ARG A 12 -14.20 -3.52 1.83
C ARG A 12 -12.83 -2.91 1.48
N HIS A 13 -11.75 -3.41 2.06
CA HIS A 13 -10.40 -2.90 1.82
C HIS A 13 -9.87 -3.40 0.48
N ILE A 14 -10.21 -4.63 0.10
CA ILE A 14 -9.91 -5.15 -1.24
C ILE A 14 -10.63 -4.29 -2.29
N LEU A 15 -11.91 -3.98 -2.08
CA LEU A 15 -12.70 -3.10 -2.95
C LEU A 15 -12.10 -1.70 -3.04
N ASP A 16 -11.77 -1.08 -1.90
CA ASP A 16 -11.12 0.24 -1.86
C ASP A 16 -9.83 0.27 -2.69
N VAL A 17 -9.02 -0.80 -2.64
CA VAL A 17 -7.79 -0.93 -3.44
C VAL A 17 -8.12 -1.07 -4.92
N THR A 18 -9.01 -1.99 -5.31
CA THR A 18 -9.35 -2.24 -6.72
C THR A 18 -10.07 -1.07 -7.39
N CYS A 19 -10.74 -0.22 -6.61
CA CYS A 19 -11.38 0.99 -7.08
C CYS A 19 -10.50 2.25 -6.92
N HIS A 20 -9.22 2.10 -6.58
CA HIS A 20 -8.25 3.18 -6.41
C HIS A 20 -8.68 4.27 -5.40
N ASN A 21 -9.52 3.90 -4.42
CA ASN A 21 -10.04 4.79 -3.38
C ASN A 21 -9.39 4.56 -2.01
N PHE A 22 -8.41 3.66 -1.95
CA PHE A 22 -7.70 3.34 -0.73
C PHE A 22 -6.81 4.50 -0.29
N ARG A 23 -6.99 4.96 0.96
CA ARG A 23 -6.21 6.09 1.50
C ARG A 23 -4.83 5.62 1.92
N PRO A 24 -3.73 6.35 1.59
CA PRO A 24 -2.38 5.97 2.00
C PRO A 24 -2.22 5.74 3.50
N TYR A 25 -2.77 6.65 4.31
CA TYR A 25 -2.76 6.52 5.76
C TYR A 25 -3.46 5.26 6.30
N SER A 26 -4.36 4.64 5.52
CA SER A 26 -5.05 3.40 5.89
C SER A 26 -4.26 2.14 5.55
N LEU A 27 -3.03 2.24 5.01
CA LEU A 27 -2.22 1.12 4.55
C LEU A 27 -2.00 0.04 5.62
N TYR A 28 -1.79 0.42 6.87
CA TYR A 28 -1.67 -0.51 7.99
C TYR A 28 -2.85 -1.50 8.10
N LYS A 29 -4.05 -1.16 7.58
CA LYS A 29 -5.23 -2.05 7.57
C LYS A 29 -5.03 -3.29 6.67
N LEU A 30 -4.02 -3.27 5.79
CA LEU A 30 -3.61 -4.39 4.97
C LEU A 30 -2.54 -5.26 5.64
N ASP A 31 -2.02 -4.86 6.80
CA ASP A 31 -1.01 -5.61 7.51
C ASP A 31 -1.64 -6.71 8.38
N ARG A 32 -1.28 -7.97 8.12
CA ARG A 32 -1.70 -9.12 8.94
C ARG A 32 -1.33 -8.97 10.43
N ARG A 33 -0.23 -8.25 10.74
CA ARG A 33 0.25 -8.04 12.11
C ARG A 33 -0.67 -7.14 12.92
N VAL A 34 -1.37 -6.20 12.27
CA VAL A 34 -2.34 -5.34 12.95
C VAL A 34 -3.49 -6.18 13.48
N ARG A 35 -3.98 -7.14 12.69
CA ARG A 35 -5.05 -8.04 13.15
C ARG A 35 -4.60 -8.90 14.33
N SER A 36 -3.38 -9.46 14.30
CA SER A 36 -2.86 -10.24 15.43
C SER A 36 -2.76 -9.42 16.72
N ARG A 37 -2.43 -8.13 16.62
CA ARG A 37 -2.36 -7.20 17.77
C ARG A 37 -3.74 -6.85 18.32
N VAL A 38 -4.76 -6.76 17.47
CA VAL A 38 -6.15 -6.53 17.89
C VAL A 38 -6.75 -7.78 18.53
N ASP A 39 -6.37 -8.97 18.07
CA ASP A 39 -6.82 -10.22 18.69
C ASP A 39 -6.17 -10.46 20.08
N THR A 40 -5.00 -9.86 20.35
CA THR A 40 -4.32 -9.92 21.66
C THR A 40 -4.59 -8.74 22.60
N SER A 41 -4.87 -7.54 22.06
CA SER A 41 -5.21 -6.38 22.88
C SER A 41 -6.73 -6.21 22.95
N LYS A 42 -7.31 -6.06 24.13
CA LYS A 42 -8.72 -5.67 24.35
C LYS A 42 -9.07 -4.25 23.80
N GLY A 43 -8.28 -3.71 22.88
CA GLY A 43 -8.55 -2.44 22.20
C GLY A 43 -9.56 -2.64 21.08
N SER A 44 -10.67 -1.91 21.14
CA SER A 44 -11.76 -2.04 20.17
C SER A 44 -11.27 -1.84 18.73
N LEU A 45 -11.60 -2.80 17.87
CA LEU A 45 -11.39 -2.78 16.42
C LEU A 45 -11.96 -1.51 15.76
N ASP A 46 -12.92 -0.85 16.42
CA ASP A 46 -13.52 0.41 15.99
C ASP A 46 -12.59 1.61 16.16
N ALA A 47 -11.74 1.65 17.19
CA ALA A 47 -10.81 2.75 17.41
C ALA A 47 -9.72 2.80 16.33
N LEU A 48 -9.19 1.62 15.95
CA LEU A 48 -8.28 1.49 14.81
C LEU A 48 -9.00 1.71 13.47
N ALA A 49 -10.24 1.26 13.32
CA ALA A 49 -11.00 1.50 12.09
C ALA A 49 -11.29 2.99 11.85
N LEU A 50 -11.48 3.76 12.93
CA LEU A 50 -11.75 5.21 12.92
C LEU A 50 -10.47 6.07 12.88
N SER A 51 -9.29 5.51 13.17
CA SER A 51 -8.03 6.24 13.03
C SER A 51 -7.86 6.72 11.59
N LYS A 52 -7.67 8.04 11.44
CA LYS A 52 -7.33 8.68 10.15
C LYS A 52 -5.92 8.29 9.67
N GLY A 53 -5.18 7.54 10.48
CA GLY A 53 -3.78 7.16 10.29
C GLY A 53 -2.85 8.32 10.62
N SER A 54 -1.69 7.97 11.18
CA SER A 54 -0.63 8.89 11.56
C SER A 54 0.73 8.22 11.41
N ILE A 55 1.82 8.99 11.43
CA ILE A 55 3.18 8.42 11.43
C ILE A 55 3.42 7.47 12.62
N GLN A 56 2.68 7.60 13.73
CA GLN A 56 2.78 6.70 14.89
C GLN A 56 2.31 5.27 14.57
N ASP A 57 1.45 5.11 13.56
CA ASP A 57 1.02 3.80 13.08
C ASP A 57 2.12 3.10 12.25
N TYR A 58 3.17 3.84 11.88
CA TYR A 58 4.28 3.39 11.04
C TYR A 58 5.63 3.71 11.72
N PRO A 59 6.02 2.96 12.77
CA PRO A 59 7.25 3.24 13.52
C PRO A 59 8.54 2.96 12.76
N SER A 60 8.48 2.17 11.69
CA SER A 60 9.66 1.77 10.90
C SER A 60 9.27 1.29 9.50
N LEU A 61 10.27 1.16 8.63
CA LEU A 61 10.12 0.79 7.21
C LEU A 61 9.26 -0.46 6.99
N ASP A 62 9.40 -1.48 7.82
CA ASP A 62 8.65 -2.72 7.71
C ASP A 62 7.14 -2.53 7.94
N PHE A 63 6.72 -1.52 8.71
CA PHE A 63 5.30 -1.17 8.89
C PHE A 63 4.69 -0.52 7.65
N VAL A 64 5.51 0.01 6.75
CA VAL A 64 5.07 0.51 5.44
C VAL A 64 5.18 -0.60 4.40
N VAL A 65 6.37 -1.20 4.25
CA VAL A 65 6.66 -2.14 3.14
C VAL A 65 5.77 -3.37 3.16
N ILE A 66 5.50 -3.98 4.32
CA ILE A 66 4.70 -5.22 4.38
C ILE A 66 3.25 -5.00 3.91
N PRO A 67 2.49 -4.03 4.45
CA PRO A 67 1.16 -3.75 3.92
C PRO A 67 1.19 -3.17 2.50
N LEU A 68 2.24 -2.44 2.12
CA LEU A 68 2.43 -1.96 0.75
C LEU A 68 2.57 -3.09 -0.27
N LEU A 69 3.35 -4.12 0.04
CA LEU A 69 3.43 -5.32 -0.81
C LEU A 69 2.07 -6.02 -0.92
N THR A 70 1.29 -6.04 0.17
CA THR A 70 -0.08 -6.58 0.14
C THR A 70 -0.99 -5.75 -0.76
N TYR A 71 -0.89 -4.43 -0.71
CA TYR A 71 -1.60 -3.51 -1.61
C TYR A 71 -1.31 -3.83 -3.08
N PHE A 72 -0.04 -3.95 -3.48
CA PHE A 72 0.32 -4.27 -4.87
C PHE A 72 -0.13 -5.66 -5.28
N ASN A 73 0.01 -6.66 -4.40
CA ASN A 73 -0.45 -8.02 -4.71
C ASN A 73 -1.96 -8.06 -5.00
N ILE A 74 -2.78 -7.26 -4.30
CA ILE A 74 -4.21 -7.13 -4.60
C ILE A 74 -4.41 -6.52 -6.00
N LEU A 75 -3.71 -5.44 -6.34
CA LEU A 75 -3.81 -4.79 -7.65
C LEU A 75 -3.37 -5.71 -8.79
N ILE A 76 -2.25 -6.41 -8.64
CA ILE A 76 -1.71 -7.34 -9.63
C ILE A 76 -2.69 -8.49 -9.86
N ALA A 77 -3.20 -9.10 -8.79
CA ALA A 77 -4.18 -10.17 -8.88
C ALA A 77 -5.48 -9.67 -9.55
N TYR A 78 -5.94 -8.47 -9.21
CA TYR A 78 -7.12 -7.87 -9.83
C TYR A 78 -6.92 -7.63 -11.33
N ALA A 79 -5.77 -7.07 -11.73
CA ALA A 79 -5.45 -6.83 -13.14
C ALA A 79 -5.39 -8.14 -13.94
N GLN A 80 -4.75 -9.18 -13.39
CA GLN A 80 -4.70 -10.52 -13.99
C GLN A 80 -6.10 -11.12 -14.17
N MET A 81 -6.93 -11.08 -13.12
CA MET A 81 -8.28 -11.62 -13.15
C MET A 81 -9.24 -10.81 -14.04
N GLY A 82 -9.01 -9.51 -14.16
CA GLY A 82 -9.77 -8.59 -15.02
C GLY A 82 -9.38 -8.63 -16.50
N GLY A 83 -8.44 -9.52 -16.89
CA GLY A 83 -8.02 -9.67 -18.28
C GLY A 83 -7.01 -8.62 -18.76
N ASN A 84 -6.33 -7.93 -17.85
CA ASN A 84 -5.28 -6.96 -18.16
C ASN A 84 -3.93 -7.38 -17.52
N PRO A 85 -3.31 -8.47 -18.01
CA PRO A 85 -2.04 -8.97 -17.46
C PRO A 85 -0.88 -7.99 -17.67
N ASP A 86 -0.93 -7.17 -18.72
CA ASP A 86 0.10 -6.16 -19.02
C ASP A 86 0.14 -5.08 -17.93
N ALA A 87 -1.03 -4.57 -17.49
CA ALA A 87 -1.10 -3.67 -16.34
C ALA A 87 -0.56 -4.34 -15.07
N GLY A 88 -0.86 -5.61 -14.84
CA GLY A 88 -0.30 -6.38 -13.73
C GLY A 88 1.23 -6.46 -13.76
N CYS A 89 1.82 -6.64 -14.95
CA CYS A 89 3.28 -6.65 -15.14
C CYS A 89 3.89 -5.29 -14.82
N ILE A 90 3.31 -4.20 -15.35
CA ILE A 90 3.80 -2.84 -15.13
C ILE A 90 3.73 -2.47 -13.63
N ILE A 91 2.60 -2.77 -12.98
CA ILE A 91 2.43 -2.56 -11.52
C ILE A 91 3.50 -3.34 -10.74
N SER A 92 3.78 -4.59 -11.12
CA SER A 92 4.78 -5.42 -10.45
C SER A 92 6.20 -4.84 -10.58
N MET A 93 6.59 -4.38 -11.78
CA MET A 93 7.89 -3.75 -12.00
C MET A 93 8.01 -2.46 -11.19
N GLY A 94 6.98 -1.62 -11.24
CA GLY A 94 6.91 -0.37 -10.49
C GLY A 94 6.97 -0.56 -8.98
N ALA A 95 6.19 -1.52 -8.46
CA ALA A 95 6.19 -1.91 -7.05
C ALA A 95 7.59 -2.32 -6.57
N ASN A 96 8.30 -3.14 -7.34
CA ASN A 96 9.65 -3.58 -7.00
C ASN A 96 10.65 -2.41 -7.00
N ALA A 97 10.62 -1.56 -8.03
CA ALA A 97 11.47 -0.38 -8.11
C ALA A 97 11.24 0.55 -6.93
N TYR A 98 9.97 0.84 -6.62
CA TYR A 98 9.60 1.71 -5.52
C TYR A 98 10.00 1.16 -4.14
N VAL A 99 9.78 -0.13 -3.87
CA VAL A 99 10.19 -0.75 -2.61
C VAL A 99 11.72 -0.71 -2.45
N ALA A 100 12.47 -0.90 -3.54
CA ALA A 100 13.92 -0.76 -3.54
C ALA A 100 14.35 0.68 -3.19
N SER A 101 13.76 1.69 -3.84
CA SER A 101 14.03 3.10 -3.55
C SER A 101 13.67 3.47 -2.10
N LEU A 102 12.51 3.02 -1.59
CA LEU A 102 12.09 3.27 -0.21
C LEU A 102 13.07 2.66 0.79
N THR A 103 13.56 1.45 0.49
CA THR A 103 14.58 0.77 1.31
C THR A 103 15.92 1.50 1.29
N GLU A 104 16.30 2.10 0.16
CA GLU A 104 17.50 2.92 0.05
C GLU A 104 17.37 4.25 0.81
N MET A 105 16.24 4.95 0.65
CA MET A 105 15.96 6.20 1.36
C MET A 105 15.94 6.00 2.88
N ALA A 106 15.37 4.89 3.36
CA ALA A 106 15.36 4.55 4.78
C ALA A 106 16.77 4.38 5.40
N LYS A 107 17.81 4.15 4.58
CA LYS A 107 19.21 4.10 5.04
C LYS A 107 19.87 5.47 5.06
N LYS A 108 19.40 6.40 4.22
CA LYS A 108 20.04 7.71 3.96
C LYS A 108 19.38 8.86 4.69
N PHE A 109 18.09 8.76 4.96
CA PHE A 109 17.27 9.87 5.46
C PHE A 109 16.57 9.53 6.77
N GLN A 110 16.12 10.57 7.47
CA GLN A 110 15.31 10.43 8.67
C GLN A 110 13.96 9.80 8.33
N TRP A 111 13.47 8.93 9.20
CA TRP A 111 12.24 8.17 8.95
C TRP A 111 11.03 9.07 8.63
N ALA A 112 10.88 10.21 9.31
CA ALA A 112 9.80 11.16 9.03
C ALA A 112 9.79 11.64 7.56
N ALA A 113 10.96 11.99 7.02
CA ALA A 113 11.07 12.43 5.62
C ALA A 113 10.76 11.29 4.64
N VAL A 114 11.19 10.06 4.95
CA VAL A 114 10.89 8.88 4.13
C VAL A 114 9.38 8.57 4.15
N PHE A 115 8.74 8.73 5.31
CA PHE A 115 7.31 8.54 5.47
C PHE A 115 6.49 9.59 4.72
N ASP A 116 6.88 10.87 4.81
CA ASP A 116 6.23 11.96 4.09
C ASP A 116 6.33 11.75 2.58
N TYR A 117 7.52 11.41 2.09
CA TYR A 117 7.72 11.00 0.69
C TYR A 117 6.78 9.86 0.29
N HIS A 118 6.68 8.81 1.11
CA HIS A 118 5.77 7.69 0.84
C HIS A 118 4.30 8.12 0.73
N MET A 119 3.85 9.03 1.60
CA MET A 119 2.47 9.51 1.59
C MET A 119 2.18 10.32 0.33
N GLU A 120 3.07 11.21 -0.08
CA GLU A 120 2.93 11.99 -1.32
C GLU A 120 2.91 11.08 -2.55
N TYR A 121 3.85 10.14 -2.60
CA TYR A 121 4.00 9.17 -3.66
C TYR A 121 2.77 8.29 -3.85
N MET A 122 2.23 7.74 -2.76
CA MET A 122 1.05 6.90 -2.83
C MET A 122 -0.21 7.70 -3.22
N ASN A 123 -0.32 8.97 -2.81
CA ASN A 123 -1.42 9.84 -3.24
C ASN A 123 -1.38 10.12 -4.74
N LEU A 124 -0.20 10.44 -5.28
CA LEU A 124 -0.01 10.67 -6.71
C LEU A 124 -0.42 9.42 -7.52
N TRP A 125 0.02 8.25 -7.09
CA TRP A 125 -0.34 7.00 -7.73
C TRP A 125 -1.82 6.65 -7.67
N CYS A 126 -2.45 6.80 -6.52
CA CYS A 126 -3.91 6.60 -6.42
C CYS A 126 -4.67 7.56 -7.34
N TYR A 127 -4.15 8.77 -7.59
CA TYR A 127 -4.70 9.70 -8.56
C TYR A 127 -4.49 9.21 -10.01
N GLU A 128 -3.27 8.83 -10.40
CA GLU A 128 -2.97 8.35 -11.76
C GLU A 128 -3.73 7.06 -12.13
N MET A 129 -3.84 6.13 -11.19
CA MET A 129 -4.55 4.87 -11.41
C MET A 129 -6.07 5.07 -11.61
N LYS A 130 -6.67 6.12 -11.02
CA LYS A 130 -8.08 6.49 -11.32
C LYS A 130 -8.28 6.85 -12.78
N GLU A 131 -7.28 7.47 -13.40
CA GLU A 131 -7.25 7.80 -14.82
C GLU A 131 -6.79 6.62 -15.68
N SER A 132 -6.69 5.41 -15.11
CA SER A 132 -6.14 4.20 -15.76
C SER A 132 -4.71 4.36 -16.26
N ASN A 133 -3.96 5.33 -15.72
CA ASN A 133 -2.55 5.49 -16.00
C ASN A 133 -1.73 4.64 -15.02
N TYR A 134 -1.21 3.52 -15.53
CA TYR A 134 -0.33 2.64 -14.80
C TYR A 134 1.14 2.83 -15.17
N HIS A 135 1.56 3.94 -15.77
CA HIS A 135 2.96 4.14 -16.20
C HIS A 135 3.79 5.05 -15.26
N GLY A 136 3.16 5.73 -14.29
CA GLY A 136 3.81 6.68 -13.38
C GLY A 136 4.63 6.06 -12.24
N TRP A 137 5.07 4.81 -12.36
CA TRP A 137 5.74 4.08 -11.27
C TRP A 137 7.24 4.40 -11.10
N GLY A 138 7.69 5.56 -11.60
CA GLY A 138 9.07 6.05 -11.43
C GLY A 138 9.24 6.88 -10.15
N PRO A 139 10.47 7.25 -9.76
CA PRO A 139 10.70 8.18 -8.65
C PRO A 139 9.99 9.52 -8.89
N ILE A 140 9.37 10.13 -7.86
CA ILE A 140 8.79 11.49 -7.97
C ILE A 140 9.83 12.49 -8.47
N ASP A 141 11.09 12.29 -8.10
CA ASP A 141 12.15 13.28 -8.27
C ASP A 141 12.98 13.10 -9.56
N GLY A 142 12.55 12.23 -10.48
CA GLY A 142 13.33 11.89 -11.68
C GLY A 142 14.52 10.98 -11.39
N PRO A 143 15.31 10.58 -12.41
CA PRO A 143 16.45 9.68 -12.21
C PRO A 143 17.53 10.40 -11.38
N LEU A 144 17.96 9.75 -10.30
CA LEU A 144 19.18 10.10 -9.55
C LEU A 144 20.42 10.06 -10.45
#